data_AF-A0AAW6RKA9-F1
#
_entry.id   AF-A0AAW6RKA9-F1
#
_cell.length_a   1.000
_cell.length_b   1.000
_cell.length_c   1.000
_cell.angle_alpha   90.00
_cell.angle_beta   90.00
_cell.angle_gamma   90.00
#
_symmetry.space_group_name_H-M   'P 1'
#
loop_
_entity.id
_entity.type
_entity.pdbx_description
1 polymer ?
#
loop_
_entity_poly.entity_id
_entity_poly.type
_entity_poly.pdbx_seq_one_letter_code
_entity_poly.pdbx_strand_id
1 'polypeptide(L)'
;MQLPNQHSTLLRRSTHEAVFLASSMIDRCAEAARVTLEEAENKSTIPLQRQQLADAMVALARHRAKMRTRFPSRIETAINHALEAIKDTDLNPAPRPSNLASLESVTLMAEAEVSQFVETSRLQQTVLPVVEDRLTRLDTLMSSALGLPVVRADLNPMRPEVLCGALMEVIEELGEPPEARNLMLRHLTRPFADELNRLYEVIIRLLEEKGIQEARYRLRLTPGAMQTASNIMPLQAMTGPLGQGMANLAAGAPMQGQAQAFQMPAMADLASAEPAVPYSMVHDFLYQPQWVAHHDAPLPPSYYEAVRREMQTCAAVAASTPMPSDRELYAAQQERRALPVMERPPQELDVQAVLPQKVWGEVASPQARTQTLVQLKSQAKKVSQVIGLDAVRALIDQVAGDVRVLPPVREAFVALEPALLRLAMSDPRFMGDETHPARRLVESIAQRSFKYNDEFSKEFAQFIEPVRRVVRELDAQKDATAHDFDNHLQDLESRWEEEDQSDSASHKNGLQSIHFAHDRQALADKVAWGFSLRSDVEGAPKIVLDFLYNT
;
A
#
# COMPACT_ATOMS: atom_id res chain seq x y z
N MET A 1 -3.76 -24.48 -8.57
CA MET A 1 -5.03 -24.75 -7.85
C MET A 1 -5.40 -23.53 -7.02
N GLN A 2 -6.58 -22.94 -7.29
CA GLN A 2 -7.48 -22.24 -6.37
C GLN A 2 -6.90 -21.47 -5.15
N LEU A 3 -6.35 -20.26 -5.36
CA LEU A 3 -6.17 -19.25 -4.30
C LEU A 3 -7.29 -18.17 -4.20
N PRO A 4 -8.17 -17.90 -5.19
CA PRO A 4 -9.16 -16.82 -5.04
C PRO A 4 -10.32 -17.15 -4.07
N ASN A 5 -10.53 -18.43 -3.72
CA ASN A 5 -11.61 -18.83 -2.81
C ASN A 5 -11.26 -18.67 -1.32
N GLN A 6 -10.00 -18.83 -0.93
CA GLN A 6 -9.62 -18.78 0.49
C GLN A 6 -9.78 -17.36 1.06
N HIS A 7 -9.30 -16.35 0.34
CA HIS A 7 -9.42 -14.94 0.72
C HIS A 7 -10.88 -14.48 0.82
N SER A 8 -11.74 -14.89 -0.12
CA SER A 8 -13.19 -14.63 -0.07
C SER A 8 -13.88 -15.30 1.13
N THR A 9 -13.47 -16.53 1.49
CA THR A 9 -14.01 -17.22 2.68
C THR A 9 -13.55 -16.59 3.99
N LEU A 10 -12.33 -16.07 4.05
CA LEU A 10 -11.79 -15.39 5.24
C LEU A 10 -12.48 -14.05 5.45
N LEU A 11 -12.72 -13.29 4.38
CA LEU A 11 -13.49 -12.06 4.42
C LEU A 11 -14.92 -12.30 4.91
N ARG A 12 -15.61 -13.31 4.37
CA ARG A 12 -16.96 -13.69 4.87
C ARG A 12 -16.96 -14.13 6.33
N ARG A 13 -15.87 -14.74 6.79
CA ARG A 13 -15.73 -15.16 8.18
C ARG A 13 -15.48 -13.97 9.11
N SER A 14 -14.64 -13.01 8.71
CA SER A 14 -14.39 -11.81 9.51
C SER A 14 -15.62 -10.92 9.59
N THR A 15 -16.41 -10.81 8.51
CA THR A 15 -17.70 -10.10 8.55
C THR A 15 -18.70 -10.80 9.46
N HIS A 16 -18.83 -12.12 9.37
CA HIS A 16 -19.72 -12.88 10.24
C HIS A 16 -19.32 -12.76 11.73
N GLU A 17 -18.02 -12.81 12.03
CA GLU A 17 -17.51 -12.63 13.40
C GLU A 17 -17.83 -11.23 13.93
N ALA A 18 -17.69 -10.19 13.10
CA ALA A 18 -18.02 -8.83 13.50
C ALA A 18 -19.51 -8.63 13.75
N VAL A 19 -20.37 -9.18 12.89
CA VAL A 19 -21.83 -9.15 13.08
C VAL A 19 -22.24 -9.94 14.33
N PHE A 20 -21.60 -11.08 14.59
CA PHE A 20 -21.84 -11.88 15.79
C PHE A 20 -21.48 -11.10 17.07
N LEU A 21 -20.31 -10.46 17.09
CA LEU A 21 -19.85 -9.69 18.25
C LEU A 21 -20.62 -8.38 18.45
N ALA A 22 -21.14 -7.77 17.38
CA ALA A 22 -21.87 -6.50 17.40
C ALA A 22 -23.04 -6.47 18.41
N SER A 23 -23.79 -7.57 18.54
CA SER A 23 -24.90 -7.67 19.50
C SER A 23 -24.44 -7.52 20.94
N SER A 24 -23.31 -8.16 21.28
CA SER A 24 -22.72 -8.11 22.61
C SER A 24 -22.00 -6.78 22.86
N MET A 25 -21.43 -6.21 21.79
CA MET A 25 -20.73 -4.94 21.79
C MET A 25 -21.67 -3.80 22.21
N ILE A 26 -22.79 -3.65 21.50
CA ILE A 26 -23.74 -2.57 21.78
C ILE A 26 -24.40 -2.72 23.15
N ASP A 27 -24.56 -3.94 23.63
CA ASP A 27 -25.13 -4.24 24.94
C ASP A 27 -24.16 -3.82 26.07
N ARG A 28 -22.86 -4.07 25.92
CA ARG A 28 -21.82 -3.58 26.83
C ARG A 28 -21.67 -2.06 26.76
N CYS A 29 -21.74 -1.47 25.57
CA CYS A 29 -21.73 -0.01 25.39
C CYS A 29 -22.90 0.65 26.10
N ALA A 30 -24.12 0.11 25.97
CA ALA A 30 -25.31 0.64 26.62
C ALA A 30 -25.21 0.54 28.15
N GLU A 31 -24.66 -0.55 28.69
CA GLU A 31 -24.45 -0.67 30.13
C GLU A 31 -23.40 0.32 30.66
N ALA A 32 -22.26 0.45 29.96
CA ALA A 32 -21.23 1.42 30.32
C ALA A 32 -21.75 2.86 30.23
N ALA A 33 -22.51 3.20 29.19
CA ALA A 33 -23.15 4.50 29.05
C ALA A 33 -24.13 4.78 30.20
N ARG A 34 -24.92 3.78 30.61
CA ARG A 34 -25.82 3.88 31.78
C ARG A 34 -25.06 4.27 33.05
N VAL A 35 -23.91 3.63 33.32
CA VAL A 35 -23.07 3.95 34.48
C VAL A 35 -22.55 5.38 34.39
N THR A 36 -22.06 5.82 33.22
CA THR A 36 -21.56 7.19 33.07
C THR A 36 -22.65 8.25 33.19
N LEU A 37 -23.88 7.95 32.77
CA LEU A 37 -25.03 8.83 32.95
C LEU A 37 -25.45 8.92 34.42
N GLU A 38 -25.46 7.79 35.14
CA GLU A 38 -25.76 7.73 36.58
C GLU A 38 -24.74 8.54 37.40
N GLU A 39 -23.46 8.43 37.06
CA GLU A 39 -22.42 9.25 37.68
C GLU A 39 -22.60 10.75 37.38
N ALA A 40 -23.00 11.10 36.15
CA ALA A 40 -23.22 12.48 35.74
C ALA A 40 -24.45 13.09 36.44
N GLU A 41 -25.52 12.31 36.64
CA GLU A 41 -26.72 12.71 37.38
C GLU A 41 -26.37 13.02 38.85
N ASN A 42 -25.62 12.11 39.49
CA ASN A 42 -25.19 12.28 40.88
C ASN A 42 -24.32 13.53 41.06
N LYS A 43 -23.43 13.82 40.10
CA LYS A 43 -22.53 14.99 40.12
C LYS A 43 -23.22 16.30 39.75
N SER A 44 -24.33 16.28 39.03
CA SER A 44 -25.03 17.51 38.62
C SER A 44 -25.74 18.17 39.80
N THR A 45 -25.60 19.48 39.95
CA THR A 45 -26.29 20.30 40.97
C THR A 45 -27.53 21.01 40.41
N ILE A 46 -27.74 20.98 39.09
CA ILE A 46 -28.82 21.70 38.41
C ILE A 46 -30.04 20.77 38.23
N PRO A 47 -31.24 21.12 38.75
CA PRO A 47 -32.42 20.26 38.70
C PRO A 47 -32.85 19.86 37.27
N LEU A 48 -32.83 20.81 36.33
CA LEU A 48 -33.20 20.56 34.93
C LEU A 48 -32.24 19.59 34.23
N GLN A 49 -30.93 19.71 34.49
CA GLN A 49 -29.93 18.81 33.91
C GLN A 49 -30.02 17.40 34.50
N ARG A 50 -30.30 17.27 35.80
CA ARG A 50 -30.58 15.96 36.42
C ARG A 50 -31.77 15.28 35.76
N GLN A 51 -32.85 16.03 35.53
CA GLN A 51 -34.03 15.52 34.83
C GLN A 51 -33.69 15.06 33.41
N GLN A 52 -32.95 15.86 32.63
CA GLN A 52 -32.53 15.50 31.27
C GLN A 52 -31.62 14.25 31.23
N LEU A 53 -30.73 14.08 32.21
CA LEU A 53 -29.87 12.90 32.33
C LEU A 53 -30.69 11.65 32.70
N ALA A 54 -31.63 11.77 33.64
CA ALA A 54 -32.54 10.70 34.00
C ALA A 54 -33.43 10.27 32.81
N ASP A 55 -33.95 11.24 32.05
CA ASP A 55 -34.74 10.99 30.83
C ASP A 55 -33.91 10.25 29.77
N ALA A 56 -32.64 10.65 29.57
CA ALA A 56 -31.71 9.96 28.68
C ALA A 56 -31.37 8.53 29.15
N MET A 57 -31.24 8.30 30.45
CA MET A 57 -31.04 6.96 31.02
C MET A 57 -32.25 6.05 30.78
N VAL A 58 -33.46 6.57 31.00
CA VAL A 58 -34.70 5.82 30.76
C VAL A 58 -34.86 5.52 29.28
N ALA A 59 -34.57 6.47 28.39
CA ALA A 59 -34.58 6.26 26.95
C ALA A 59 -33.57 5.18 26.51
N LEU A 60 -32.34 5.22 27.04
CA LEU A 60 -31.32 4.21 26.76
C LEU A 60 -31.76 2.81 27.21
N ALA A 61 -32.34 2.69 28.41
CA ALA A 61 -32.83 1.42 28.95
C ALA A 61 -34.02 0.88 28.13
N ARG A 62 -34.96 1.74 27.73
CA ARG A 62 -36.13 1.40 26.90
C ARG A 62 -35.70 0.82 25.55
N HIS A 63 -34.72 1.43 24.91
CA HIS A 63 -34.31 1.09 23.54
C HIS A 63 -33.17 0.06 23.46
N ARG A 64 -32.59 -0.35 24.60
CA ARG A 64 -31.50 -1.34 24.68
C ARG A 64 -31.77 -2.61 23.86
N ALA A 65 -32.96 -3.20 24.00
CA ALA A 65 -33.33 -4.41 23.27
C ALA A 65 -33.43 -4.16 21.75
N LYS A 66 -33.98 -3.00 21.35
CA LYS A 66 -34.09 -2.61 19.95
C LYS A 66 -32.71 -2.39 19.33
N MET A 67 -31.82 -1.68 20.01
CA MET A 67 -30.43 -1.48 19.55
C MET A 67 -29.68 -2.81 19.40
N ARG A 68 -29.82 -3.74 20.36
CA ARG A 68 -29.19 -5.07 20.31
C ARG A 68 -29.62 -5.89 19.10
N THR A 69 -30.87 -5.76 18.65
CA THR A 69 -31.38 -6.50 17.48
C THR A 69 -31.07 -5.81 16.14
N ARG A 70 -31.11 -4.47 16.10
CA ARG A 70 -30.97 -3.71 14.85
C ARG A 70 -29.53 -3.46 14.46
N PHE A 71 -28.65 -3.24 15.42
CA PHE A 71 -27.26 -2.89 15.17
C PHE A 71 -26.47 -3.94 14.37
N PRO A 72 -26.57 -5.26 14.64
CA PRO A 72 -25.90 -6.27 13.81
C PRO A 72 -26.35 -6.24 12.34
N SER A 73 -27.67 -6.10 12.10
CA SER A 73 -28.23 -6.05 10.74
C SER A 73 -27.76 -4.82 9.95
N ARG A 74 -27.58 -3.69 10.65
CA ARG A 74 -27.10 -2.43 10.07
C ARG A 74 -25.61 -2.49 9.73
N ILE A 75 -24.80 -3.07 10.62
CA ILE A 75 -23.38 -3.35 10.34
C ILE A 75 -23.21 -4.26 9.13
N GLU A 76 -23.98 -5.36 9.07
CA GLU A 76 -23.91 -6.29 7.95
C GLU A 76 -24.21 -5.61 6.61
N THR A 77 -25.27 -4.79 6.58
CA THR A 77 -25.65 -4.02 5.39
C THR A 77 -24.57 -3.03 4.99
N ALA A 78 -24.02 -2.28 5.96
CA ALA A 78 -23.00 -1.26 5.72
C ALA A 78 -21.68 -1.87 5.21
N ILE A 79 -21.25 -2.99 5.80
CA ILE A 79 -20.06 -3.74 5.36
C ILE A 79 -20.27 -4.29 3.94
N ASN A 80 -21.43 -4.89 3.66
CA ASN A 80 -21.71 -5.43 2.33
C ASN A 80 -21.76 -4.33 1.26
N HIS A 81 -22.32 -3.16 1.59
CA HIS A 81 -22.30 -2.00 0.70
C HIS A 81 -20.87 -1.52 0.43
N ALA A 82 -20.01 -1.46 1.45
CA ALA A 82 -18.59 -1.15 1.27
C ALA A 82 -17.87 -2.18 0.39
N LEU A 83 -18.20 -3.48 0.53
CA LEU A 83 -17.63 -4.55 -0.29
C LEU A 83 -18.05 -4.49 -1.77
N GLU A 84 -19.32 -4.19 -2.05
CA GLU A 84 -19.78 -4.01 -3.44
C GLU A 84 -19.13 -2.77 -4.08
N ALA A 85 -19.00 -1.67 -3.33
CA ALA A 85 -18.31 -0.46 -3.81
C ALA A 85 -16.82 -0.70 -4.18
N ILE A 86 -16.16 -1.69 -3.56
CA ILE A 86 -14.78 -2.09 -3.90
C ILE A 86 -14.77 -2.83 -5.25
N LYS A 87 -15.69 -3.78 -5.46
CA LYS A 87 -15.77 -4.55 -6.73
C LYS A 87 -16.02 -3.64 -7.93
N ASP A 88 -16.85 -2.62 -7.77
CA ASP A 88 -17.13 -1.65 -8.84
C ASP A 88 -15.92 -0.76 -9.15
N THR A 89 -15.03 -0.53 -8.18
CA THR A 89 -13.81 0.28 -8.35
C THR A 89 -12.72 -0.46 -9.15
N ASP A 90 -12.64 -1.80 -9.04
CA ASP A 90 -11.71 -2.61 -9.84
C ASP A 90 -12.13 -2.73 -11.32
N LEU A 91 -13.42 -2.53 -11.62
CA LEU A 91 -13.96 -2.53 -12.99
C LEU A 91 -13.82 -1.17 -13.70
N ASN A 92 -13.65 -0.08 -12.95
CA ASN A 92 -13.51 1.26 -13.50
C ASN A 92 -12.58 2.12 -12.62
N PRO A 93 -11.28 2.25 -12.98
CA PRO A 93 -10.30 3.02 -12.20
C PRO A 93 -10.50 4.52 -12.43
N ALA A 94 -11.63 5.07 -12.01
CA ALA A 94 -11.81 6.51 -11.89
C ALA A 94 -11.20 6.98 -10.56
N PRO A 95 -10.46 8.10 -10.54
CA PRO A 95 -10.02 8.69 -9.29
C PRO A 95 -11.27 9.09 -8.48
N ARG A 96 -11.48 8.45 -7.32
CA ARG A 96 -12.42 9.01 -6.34
C ARG A 96 -11.91 10.41 -6.03
N PRO A 97 -12.76 11.43 -6.14
CA PRO A 97 -12.33 12.75 -5.75
C PRO A 97 -12.11 12.72 -4.22
N SER A 98 -10.98 13.28 -3.81
CA SER A 98 -10.54 13.42 -2.42
C SER A 98 -11.68 13.90 -1.53
N ASN A 99 -11.62 13.67 -0.21
CA ASN A 99 -12.59 14.16 0.79
C ASN A 99 -12.97 15.67 0.67
N LEU A 100 -12.22 16.46 -0.10
CA LEU A 100 -12.55 17.82 -0.54
C LEU A 100 -13.76 17.91 -1.50
N ALA A 101 -14.03 16.93 -2.36
CA ALA A 101 -15.22 16.92 -3.21
C ALA A 101 -16.48 16.45 -2.47
N SER A 102 -16.31 15.68 -1.39
CA SER A 102 -17.40 15.44 -0.44
C SER A 102 -17.85 16.76 0.19
N LEU A 103 -16.93 17.72 0.42
CA LEU A 103 -17.28 19.07 0.88
C LEU A 103 -17.95 19.93 -0.21
N GLU A 104 -17.66 19.73 -1.50
CA GLU A 104 -18.40 20.38 -2.58
C GLU A 104 -19.82 19.81 -2.74
N SER A 105 -20.01 18.50 -2.50
CA SER A 105 -21.36 17.87 -2.47
C SER A 105 -22.21 18.24 -1.24
N VAL A 106 -21.61 18.84 -0.20
CA VAL A 106 -22.29 19.31 1.02
C VAL A 106 -23.09 20.61 0.80
N THR A 107 -22.93 21.26 -0.36
CA THR A 107 -23.58 22.56 -0.63
C THR A 107 -25.09 22.49 -0.96
N LEU A 108 -25.68 21.29 -1.07
CA LEU A 108 -27.09 21.08 -1.47
C LEU A 108 -27.89 20.13 -0.56
N MET A 109 -27.47 19.93 0.69
CA MET A 109 -28.17 19.02 1.63
C MET A 109 -29.26 19.75 2.43
N ALA A 110 -30.35 19.05 2.73
CA ALA A 110 -31.39 19.57 3.62
C ALA A 110 -30.85 19.75 5.06
N GLU A 111 -31.39 20.71 5.82
CA GLU A 111 -30.89 21.09 7.16
C GLU A 111 -30.78 19.90 8.15
N ALA A 112 -31.63 18.88 7.98
CA ALA A 112 -31.59 17.65 8.76
C ALA A 112 -30.40 16.73 8.42
N GLU A 113 -30.02 16.63 7.16
CA GLU A 113 -28.89 15.81 6.68
C GLU A 113 -27.54 16.43 7.11
N VAL A 114 -27.47 17.76 7.16
CA VAL A 114 -26.30 18.48 7.67
C VAL A 114 -26.08 18.21 9.16
N SER A 115 -27.15 18.22 9.97
CA SER A 115 -27.05 17.88 11.40
C SER A 115 -26.55 16.44 11.60
N GLN A 116 -27.04 15.50 10.81
CA GLN A 116 -26.65 14.09 10.85
C GLN A 116 -25.17 13.88 10.47
N PHE A 117 -24.69 14.59 9.45
CA PHE A 117 -23.28 14.57 9.03
C PHE A 117 -22.35 15.14 10.11
N VAL A 118 -22.74 16.25 10.75
CA VAL A 118 -21.98 16.87 11.84
C VAL A 118 -21.92 15.95 13.07
N GLU A 119 -23.03 15.30 13.44
CA GLU A 119 -23.08 14.32 14.54
C GLU A 119 -22.18 13.10 14.25
N THR A 120 -22.23 12.56 13.02
CA THR A 120 -21.38 11.43 12.59
C THR A 120 -19.90 11.82 12.59
N SER A 121 -19.57 13.03 12.13
CA SER A 121 -18.18 13.54 12.13
C SER A 121 -17.63 13.71 13.54
N ARG A 122 -18.45 14.18 14.51
CA ARG A 122 -18.04 14.30 15.92
C ARG A 122 -17.79 12.94 16.57
N LEU A 123 -18.63 11.95 16.25
CA LEU A 123 -18.44 10.57 16.70
C LEU A 123 -17.10 10.02 16.17
N GLN A 124 -16.84 10.19 14.87
CA GLN A 124 -15.58 9.77 14.24
C GLN A 124 -14.36 10.46 14.84
N GLN A 125 -14.40 11.78 15.07
CA GLN A 125 -13.29 12.54 15.68
C GLN A 125 -12.90 12.02 17.08
N THR A 126 -13.85 11.42 17.80
CA THR A 126 -13.59 10.90 19.15
C THR A 126 -13.16 9.43 19.12
N VAL A 127 -13.69 8.65 18.17
CA VAL A 127 -13.40 7.21 18.02
C VAL A 127 -12.03 6.99 17.37
N LEU A 128 -11.70 7.76 16.32
CA LEU A 128 -10.51 7.53 15.48
C LEU A 128 -9.19 7.48 16.28
N PRO A 129 -8.88 8.42 17.19
CA PRO A 129 -7.61 8.41 17.94
C PRO A 129 -7.48 7.20 18.87
N VAL A 130 -8.60 6.62 19.30
CA VAL A 130 -8.61 5.46 20.20
C VAL A 130 -8.31 4.18 19.42
N VAL A 131 -8.79 4.09 18.18
CA VAL A 131 -8.67 2.88 17.34
C VAL A 131 -7.53 2.90 16.33
N GLU A 132 -6.83 4.03 16.18
CA GLU A 132 -5.81 4.27 15.15
C GLU A 132 -4.73 3.17 15.09
N ASP A 133 -4.10 2.85 16.22
CA ASP A 133 -3.06 1.81 16.30
C ASP A 133 -3.55 0.45 15.79
N ARG A 134 -4.76 0.04 16.20
CA ARG A 134 -5.36 -1.24 15.77
C ARG A 134 -5.89 -1.18 14.34
N LEU A 135 -6.36 -0.02 13.90
CA LEU A 135 -6.88 0.20 12.55
C LEU A 135 -5.77 0.08 11.52
N THR A 136 -4.60 0.70 11.74
CA THR A 136 -3.46 0.57 10.81
C THR A 136 -3.07 -0.89 10.60
N ARG A 137 -3.06 -1.68 11.68
CA ARG A 137 -2.81 -3.12 11.62
C ARG A 137 -3.89 -3.85 10.83
N LEU A 138 -5.16 -3.57 11.14
CA LEU A 138 -6.29 -4.18 10.44
C LEU A 138 -6.31 -3.82 8.95
N ASP A 139 -5.98 -2.59 8.56
CA ASP A 139 -5.90 -2.13 7.17
C ASP A 139 -4.88 -2.93 6.37
N THR A 140 -3.72 -3.26 6.96
CA THR A 140 -2.70 -4.07 6.30
C THR A 140 -3.16 -5.51 6.05
N LEU A 141 -3.83 -6.11 7.04
CA LEU A 141 -4.33 -7.48 6.97
C LEU A 141 -5.54 -7.58 6.04
N MET A 142 -6.46 -6.62 6.11
CA MET A 142 -7.64 -6.55 5.26
C MET A 142 -7.27 -6.27 3.79
N SER A 143 -6.28 -5.42 3.53
CA SER A 143 -5.75 -5.21 2.17
C SER A 143 -5.16 -6.51 1.60
N SER A 144 -4.43 -7.29 2.41
CA SER A 144 -3.95 -8.60 1.99
C SER A 144 -5.10 -9.62 1.81
N ALA A 145 -6.13 -9.55 2.66
CA ALA A 145 -7.31 -10.40 2.55
C ALA A 145 -8.18 -10.06 1.33
N LEU A 146 -8.15 -8.80 0.86
CA LEU A 146 -8.81 -8.35 -0.37
C LEU A 146 -7.96 -8.64 -1.62
N GLY A 147 -6.73 -9.14 -1.47
CA GLY A 147 -5.82 -9.41 -2.59
C GLY A 147 -5.17 -8.17 -3.19
N LEU A 148 -5.22 -7.04 -2.48
CA LEU A 148 -4.61 -5.79 -2.92
C LEU A 148 -3.10 -5.84 -2.69
N PRO A 149 -2.27 -5.44 -3.69
CA PRO A 149 -0.81 -5.51 -3.60
C PRO A 149 -0.19 -4.44 -2.69
N VAL A 150 -0.98 -3.44 -2.27
CA VAL A 150 -0.57 -2.31 -1.41
C VAL A 150 -1.64 -2.09 -0.34
N VAL A 151 -1.25 -1.65 0.85
CA VAL A 151 -2.17 -1.24 1.91
C VAL A 151 -3.01 -0.06 1.41
N ARG A 152 -4.30 -0.29 1.15
CA ARG A 152 -5.28 0.76 0.82
C ARG A 152 -6.31 0.83 1.92
N ALA A 153 -6.05 1.68 2.92
CA ALA A 153 -6.97 1.91 4.01
C ALA A 153 -8.38 2.26 3.47
N ASP A 154 -8.48 3.04 2.39
CA ASP A 154 -9.74 3.51 1.79
C ASP A 154 -10.69 2.41 1.30
N LEU A 155 -10.19 1.20 1.14
CA LEU A 155 -10.94 0.03 0.70
C LEU A 155 -11.18 -0.96 1.84
N ASN A 156 -10.87 -0.61 3.09
CA ASN A 156 -11.19 -1.47 4.22
C ASN A 156 -12.69 -1.38 4.56
N PRO A 157 -13.47 -2.48 4.45
CA PRO A 157 -14.89 -2.50 4.78
C PRO A 157 -15.16 -2.38 6.29
N MET A 158 -14.15 -2.62 7.13
CA MET A 158 -14.24 -2.56 8.60
C MET A 158 -13.83 -1.20 9.16
N ARG A 159 -13.88 -0.16 8.33
CA ARG A 159 -13.48 1.20 8.70
C ARG A 159 -14.38 1.76 9.80
N PRO A 160 -13.84 2.56 10.75
CA PRO A 160 -14.63 3.20 11.79
C PRO A 160 -15.77 4.03 11.23
N GLU A 161 -15.61 4.63 10.05
CA GLU A 161 -16.61 5.47 9.37
C GLU A 161 -17.88 4.66 9.05
N VAL A 162 -17.71 3.42 8.58
CA VAL A 162 -18.80 2.49 8.23
C VAL A 162 -19.55 2.07 9.50
N LEU A 163 -18.81 1.72 10.57
CA LEU A 163 -19.36 1.28 11.85
C LEU A 163 -20.04 2.42 12.63
N CYS A 164 -19.47 3.63 12.59
CA CYS A 164 -20.05 4.83 13.17
C CYS A 164 -21.34 5.23 12.45
N GLY A 165 -21.36 5.16 11.11
CA GLY A 165 -22.58 5.39 10.32
C GLY A 165 -23.70 4.41 10.69
N ALA A 166 -23.38 3.11 10.80
CA ALA A 166 -24.34 2.09 11.21
C ALA A 166 -24.90 2.33 12.63
N LEU A 167 -24.09 2.84 13.57
CA LEU A 167 -24.56 3.21 14.91
C LEU A 167 -25.51 4.42 14.87
N MET A 168 -25.16 5.44 14.08
CA MET A 168 -25.97 6.66 13.94
C MET A 168 -27.35 6.35 13.35
N GLU A 169 -27.43 5.52 12.31
CA GLU A 169 -28.70 5.06 11.74
C GLU A 169 -29.59 4.37 12.79
N VAL A 170 -29.00 3.52 13.64
CA VAL A 170 -29.75 2.82 14.70
C VAL A 170 -30.30 3.79 15.74
N ILE A 171 -29.52 4.81 16.11
CA ILE A 171 -29.91 5.82 17.10
C ILE A 171 -30.98 6.75 16.54
N GLU A 172 -30.94 7.07 15.25
CA GLU A 172 -31.95 7.87 14.57
C GLU A 172 -33.31 7.13 14.49
N GLU A 173 -33.30 5.83 14.22
CA GLU A 173 -34.51 4.98 14.22
C GLU A 173 -35.24 4.90 15.57
N LEU A 174 -34.62 5.37 16.66
CA LEU A 174 -35.24 5.36 17.99
C LEU A 174 -36.32 6.44 18.15
N GLY A 175 -36.26 7.53 17.38
CA GLY A 175 -37.29 8.58 17.37
C GLY A 175 -37.43 9.38 18.69
N GLU A 176 -36.37 9.42 19.50
CA GLU A 176 -36.33 10.17 20.77
C GLU A 176 -36.02 11.66 20.53
N PRO A 177 -36.36 12.57 21.48
CA PRO A 177 -36.10 14.00 21.32
C PRO A 177 -34.59 14.28 21.15
N PRO A 178 -34.23 15.33 20.39
CA PRO A 178 -32.83 15.59 20.03
C PRO A 178 -31.93 15.83 21.24
N GLU A 179 -32.47 16.35 22.35
CA GLU A 179 -31.75 16.57 23.61
C GLU A 179 -31.33 15.25 24.27
N ALA A 180 -32.27 14.30 24.40
CA ALA A 180 -32.00 12.98 24.96
C ALA A 180 -31.06 12.17 24.05
N ARG A 181 -31.26 12.25 22.73
CA ARG A 181 -30.39 11.59 21.74
C ARG A 181 -28.94 12.07 21.84
N ASN A 182 -28.72 13.38 21.94
CA ASN A 182 -27.38 13.98 22.05
C ASN A 182 -26.69 13.58 23.36
N LEU A 183 -27.41 13.57 24.48
CA LEU A 183 -26.88 13.10 25.76
C LEU A 183 -26.54 11.60 25.71
N MET A 184 -27.41 10.77 25.14
CA MET A 184 -27.14 9.35 24.95
C MET A 184 -25.89 9.13 24.08
N LEU A 185 -25.79 9.79 22.93
CA LEU A 185 -24.63 9.71 22.03
C LEU A 185 -23.34 10.09 22.75
N ARG A 186 -23.33 11.24 23.45
CA ARG A 186 -22.16 11.72 24.19
C ARG A 186 -21.63 10.69 25.18
N HIS A 187 -22.52 9.98 25.86
CA HIS A 187 -22.17 8.95 26.85
C HIS A 187 -21.91 7.56 26.24
N LEU A 188 -22.39 7.30 25.02
CA LEU A 188 -22.12 6.08 24.25
C LEU A 188 -20.79 6.13 23.49
N THR A 189 -20.32 7.31 23.08
CA THR A 189 -19.13 7.47 22.22
C THR A 189 -17.87 6.81 22.77
N ARG A 190 -17.54 7.04 24.05
CA ARG A 190 -16.30 6.51 24.63
C ARG A 190 -16.36 4.98 24.83
N PRO A 191 -17.41 4.41 25.45
CA PRO A 191 -17.58 2.97 25.51
C PRO A 191 -17.57 2.29 24.14
N PHE A 192 -18.16 2.93 23.13
CA PHE A 192 -18.17 2.43 21.76
C PHE A 192 -16.77 2.36 21.15
N ALA A 193 -15.93 3.37 21.34
CA ALA A 193 -14.54 3.36 20.88
C ALA A 193 -13.72 2.23 21.52
N ASP A 194 -13.88 2.02 22.83
CA ASP A 194 -13.16 0.97 23.57
C ASP A 194 -13.60 -0.44 23.12
N GLU A 195 -14.89 -0.62 22.83
CA GLU A 195 -15.43 -1.87 22.33
C GLU A 195 -15.09 -2.14 20.86
N LEU A 196 -15.01 -1.11 20.02
CA LEU A 196 -14.47 -1.23 18.66
C LEU A 196 -13.01 -1.69 18.66
N ASN A 197 -12.20 -1.20 19.59
CA ASN A 197 -10.83 -1.67 19.77
C ASN A 197 -10.77 -3.17 20.07
N ARG A 198 -11.64 -3.67 20.97
CA ARG A 198 -11.74 -5.11 21.28
C ARG A 198 -12.18 -5.91 20.06
N LEU A 199 -13.13 -5.38 19.29
CA LEU A 199 -13.58 -6.00 18.05
C LEU A 199 -12.43 -6.14 17.05
N TYR A 200 -11.66 -5.07 16.82
CA TYR A 200 -10.51 -5.11 15.93
C TYR A 200 -9.44 -6.07 16.41
N GLU A 201 -9.19 -6.15 17.73
CA GLU A 201 -8.25 -7.13 18.29
C GLU A 201 -8.66 -8.57 17.97
N VAL A 202 -9.93 -8.92 18.12
CA VAL A 202 -10.44 -10.26 17.80
C VAL A 202 -10.32 -10.56 16.30
N ILE A 203 -10.67 -9.60 15.45
CA ILE A 203 -10.58 -9.76 13.99
C ILE A 203 -9.12 -9.92 13.55
N ILE A 204 -8.20 -9.12 14.09
CA ILE A 204 -6.76 -9.22 13.81
C ILE A 204 -6.27 -10.62 14.17
N ARG A 205 -6.57 -11.11 15.39
CA ARG A 205 -6.18 -12.47 15.82
C ARG A 205 -6.74 -13.54 14.88
N LEU A 206 -8.00 -13.41 14.44
CA LEU A 206 -8.62 -14.35 13.51
C LEU A 206 -7.93 -14.36 12.15
N LEU A 207 -7.53 -13.20 11.63
CA LEU A 207 -6.80 -13.09 10.36
C LEU A 207 -5.37 -13.64 10.48
N GLU A 208 -4.70 -13.39 11.61
CA GLU A 208 -3.34 -13.88 11.92
C GLU A 208 -3.31 -15.40 12.10
N GLU A 209 -4.24 -15.98 12.87
CA GLU A 209 -4.37 -17.43 13.06
C GLU A 209 -4.64 -18.20 11.75
N LYS A 210 -5.15 -17.50 10.72
CA LYS A 210 -5.40 -18.06 9.39
C LYS A 210 -4.27 -17.80 8.39
N GLY A 211 -3.15 -17.25 8.85
CA GLY A 211 -1.93 -17.10 8.06
C GLY A 211 -1.92 -15.92 7.11
N ILE A 212 -2.81 -14.93 7.29
CA ILE A 212 -2.72 -13.67 6.54
C ILE A 212 -1.58 -12.87 7.15
N GLN A 213 -0.45 -12.84 6.46
CA GLN A 213 0.64 -11.91 6.73
C GLN A 213 0.25 -10.54 6.14
N GLU A 214 0.67 -9.46 6.80
CA GLU A 214 0.46 -8.07 6.37
C GLU A 214 0.68 -7.91 4.86
N ALA A 215 -0.08 -7.03 4.20
CA ALA A 215 0.11 -6.71 2.79
C ALA A 215 1.51 -6.13 2.54
N ARG A 216 2.48 -7.02 2.38
CA ARG A 216 3.82 -6.74 1.88
C ARG A 216 3.72 -6.57 0.37
N TYR A 217 4.46 -5.62 -0.17
CA TYR A 217 4.71 -5.51 -1.60
C TYR A 217 5.14 -6.89 -2.12
N ARG A 218 4.31 -7.50 -2.96
CA ARG A 218 4.59 -8.79 -3.58
C ARG A 218 4.87 -8.58 -5.05
N LEU A 219 6.03 -8.98 -5.47
CA LEU A 219 6.50 -8.87 -6.83
C LEU A 219 5.91 -10.02 -7.66
N ARG A 220 4.82 -9.75 -8.37
CA ARG A 220 4.24 -10.68 -9.33
C ARG A 220 4.35 -10.10 -10.71
N LEU A 221 4.90 -10.89 -11.63
CA LEU A 221 4.82 -10.58 -13.05
C LEU A 221 3.35 -10.37 -13.43
N THR A 222 3.04 -9.34 -14.20
CA THR A 222 1.69 -9.01 -14.69
C THR A 222 1.66 -9.01 -16.23
N PRO A 223 0.50 -9.28 -16.86
CA PRO A 223 0.40 -9.42 -18.31
C PRO A 223 0.88 -8.20 -19.11
N GLY A 224 0.73 -6.99 -18.56
CA GLY A 224 1.11 -5.74 -19.22
C GLY A 224 2.62 -5.54 -19.37
N ALA A 225 3.42 -6.11 -18.47
CA ALA A 225 4.88 -5.90 -18.43
C ALA A 225 5.63 -6.49 -19.64
N MET A 226 5.07 -7.50 -20.31
CA MET A 226 5.69 -8.08 -21.52
C MET A 226 5.12 -7.52 -22.82
N GLN A 227 4.02 -6.74 -22.76
CA GLN A 227 3.43 -6.09 -23.94
C GLN A 227 4.09 -4.74 -24.25
N THR A 228 4.62 -4.05 -23.24
CA THR A 228 5.36 -2.78 -23.38
C THR A 228 6.67 -2.98 -24.14
N ALA A 229 7.38 -4.08 -23.90
CA ALA A 229 8.60 -4.43 -24.62
C ALA A 229 8.37 -4.69 -26.13
N SER A 230 7.19 -5.19 -26.53
CA SER A 230 6.90 -5.51 -27.93
C SER A 230 6.40 -4.31 -28.76
N ASN A 231 6.18 -3.14 -28.15
CA ASN A 231 5.50 -2.01 -28.79
C ASN A 231 6.43 -0.86 -29.23
N ILE A 232 7.72 -1.14 -29.40
CA ILE A 232 8.65 -0.22 -30.06
C ILE A 232 8.59 -0.51 -31.55
N MET A 233 7.69 0.17 -32.27
CA MET A 233 7.73 0.16 -33.73
C MET A 233 9.10 0.65 -34.21
N PRO A 234 9.82 -0.09 -35.07
CA PRO A 234 10.89 0.52 -35.83
C PRO A 234 10.25 1.51 -36.80
N LEU A 235 10.54 2.80 -36.61
CA LEU A 235 10.20 3.87 -37.54
C LEU A 235 11.03 3.69 -38.82
N GLN A 236 10.65 2.74 -39.67
CA GLN A 236 11.24 2.57 -40.99
C GLN A 236 10.51 3.43 -42.02
N ALA A 237 11.28 4.38 -42.54
CA ALA A 237 11.00 5.34 -43.60
C ALA A 237 9.98 4.88 -44.66
N MET A 238 8.89 5.64 -44.79
CA MET A 238 8.05 5.60 -45.98
C MET A 238 8.72 6.39 -47.13
N THR A 239 9.25 5.67 -48.10
CA THR A 239 9.41 6.13 -49.48
C THR A 239 8.68 5.14 -50.38
N GLY A 240 7.64 5.60 -51.11
CA GLY A 240 6.80 4.78 -52.00
C GLY A 240 7.50 4.28 -53.28
N PRO A 241 6.79 3.87 -54.36
CA PRO A 241 5.35 4.08 -54.62
C PRO A 241 4.55 2.90 -55.26
N LEU A 242 3.22 3.06 -55.23
CA LEU A 242 2.19 2.63 -56.21
C LEU A 242 2.08 1.14 -56.64
N GLY A 243 0.94 0.52 -56.31
CA GLY A 243 0.48 -0.72 -56.94
C GLY A 243 -0.84 -1.27 -56.40
N GLN A 244 -1.94 -0.81 -56.99
CA GLN A 244 -3.32 -1.36 -57.04
C GLN A 244 -3.67 -2.67 -56.31
N GLY A 245 -4.82 -2.66 -55.60
CA GLY A 245 -5.60 -3.88 -55.36
C GLY A 245 -6.62 -3.80 -54.23
N MET A 246 -7.75 -3.10 -54.43
CA MET A 246 -8.97 -3.39 -53.65
C MET A 246 -9.52 -4.75 -54.08
N ALA A 247 -9.77 -5.66 -53.13
CA ALA A 247 -10.90 -6.60 -53.14
C ALA A 247 -10.84 -7.57 -51.94
N ASN A 248 -11.68 -7.37 -50.92
CA ASN A 248 -12.75 -8.29 -50.50
C ASN A 248 -13.10 -8.12 -49.02
N LEU A 249 -14.22 -7.42 -48.80
CA LEU A 249 -15.13 -7.69 -47.70
C LEU A 249 -16.00 -8.90 -48.09
N ALA A 250 -15.98 -9.95 -47.28
CA ALA A 250 -17.14 -10.72 -46.80
C ALA A 250 -16.77 -12.17 -46.51
N ALA A 251 -16.97 -12.60 -45.26
CA ALA A 251 -17.93 -13.65 -44.89
C ALA A 251 -17.62 -14.14 -43.47
N GLY A 252 -18.57 -13.96 -42.57
CA GLY A 252 -18.49 -14.47 -41.21
C GLY A 252 -18.78 -15.96 -41.10
N ALA A 253 -18.14 -16.61 -40.13
CA ALA A 253 -18.66 -17.59 -39.18
C ALA A 253 -17.48 -18.19 -38.39
N PRO A 254 -17.72 -18.90 -37.28
CA PRO A 254 -17.89 -18.39 -35.93
C PRO A 254 -16.65 -18.63 -35.06
N MET A 255 -16.69 -18.12 -33.83
CA MET A 255 -15.79 -18.51 -32.74
C MET A 255 -15.60 -20.03 -32.70
N GLN A 256 -14.36 -20.47 -32.85
CA GLN A 256 -13.86 -21.60 -32.09
C GLN A 256 -12.77 -21.07 -31.19
N GLY A 257 -13.00 -21.16 -29.89
CA GLY A 257 -11.96 -21.03 -28.88
C GLY A 257 -10.90 -22.08 -29.16
N GLN A 258 -9.89 -21.72 -29.94
CA GLN A 258 -8.64 -22.41 -29.95
C GLN A 258 -8.05 -22.21 -28.56
N ALA A 259 -8.09 -23.27 -27.75
CA ALA A 259 -7.07 -23.46 -26.74
C ALA A 259 -5.74 -23.20 -27.47
N GLN A 260 -5.09 -22.06 -27.17
CA GLN A 260 -3.79 -21.73 -27.72
C GLN A 260 -2.88 -22.90 -27.39
N ALA A 261 -2.60 -23.74 -28.39
CA ALA A 261 -1.66 -24.81 -28.24
C ALA A 261 -0.33 -24.18 -27.81
N PHE A 262 0.23 -24.68 -26.72
CA PHE A 262 1.48 -24.21 -26.13
C PHE A 262 2.59 -24.35 -27.18
N GLN A 263 2.86 -23.29 -27.95
CA GLN A 263 3.91 -23.25 -28.96
C GLN A 263 5.09 -22.45 -28.42
N MET A 264 6.23 -23.12 -28.31
CA MET A 264 7.50 -22.47 -27.99
C MET A 264 7.84 -21.47 -29.12
N PRO A 265 8.32 -20.26 -28.77
CA PRO A 265 8.86 -19.32 -29.76
C PRO A 265 9.96 -19.95 -30.61
N ALA A 266 10.26 -19.36 -31.77
CA ALA A 266 11.39 -19.84 -32.55
C ALA A 266 12.68 -19.67 -31.73
N MET A 267 13.58 -20.65 -31.79
CA MET A 267 14.82 -20.63 -31.00
C MET A 267 15.70 -19.40 -31.33
N ALA A 268 15.54 -18.79 -32.50
CA ALA A 268 16.22 -17.55 -32.85
C ALA A 268 15.68 -16.33 -32.08
N ASP A 269 14.39 -16.31 -31.73
CA ASP A 269 13.75 -15.18 -31.04
C ASP A 269 14.20 -15.12 -29.57
N LEU A 270 14.42 -16.28 -28.95
CA LEU A 270 14.97 -16.39 -27.58
C LEU A 270 16.38 -15.80 -27.43
N ALA A 271 17.10 -15.62 -28.55
CA ALA A 271 18.43 -15.02 -28.55
C ALA A 271 18.42 -13.49 -28.50
N SER A 272 17.27 -12.85 -28.73
CA SER A 272 17.10 -11.39 -28.72
C SER A 272 17.46 -10.76 -27.37
N ALA A 273 17.90 -9.51 -27.37
CA ALA A 273 18.01 -8.72 -26.14
C ALA A 273 16.64 -8.46 -25.48
N GLU A 274 15.58 -8.34 -26.28
CA GLU A 274 14.22 -8.14 -25.77
C GLU A 274 13.55 -9.48 -25.41
N PRO A 275 12.73 -9.52 -24.35
CA PRO A 275 12.04 -10.73 -23.94
C PRO A 275 11.03 -11.13 -25.02
N ALA A 276 11.37 -12.15 -25.83
CA ALA A 276 10.52 -12.68 -26.90
C ALA A 276 9.46 -13.69 -26.42
N VAL A 277 9.51 -14.06 -25.13
CA VAL A 277 8.65 -15.09 -24.54
C VAL A 277 7.30 -14.48 -24.14
N PRO A 278 6.15 -15.12 -24.46
CA PRO A 278 4.87 -14.61 -24.00
C PRO A 278 4.71 -14.72 -22.48
N TYR A 279 3.98 -13.76 -21.90
CA TYR A 279 3.72 -13.69 -20.46
C TYR A 279 3.17 -15.00 -19.86
N SER A 280 2.22 -15.64 -20.53
CA SER A 280 1.64 -16.90 -20.07
C SER A 280 2.70 -17.99 -19.87
N MET A 281 3.70 -18.03 -20.75
CA MET A 281 4.78 -19.01 -20.67
C MET A 281 5.74 -18.71 -19.53
N VAL A 282 6.12 -17.44 -19.32
CA VAL A 282 6.96 -17.07 -18.17
C VAL A 282 6.22 -17.33 -16.86
N HIS A 283 4.94 -16.99 -16.78
CA HIS A 283 4.11 -17.28 -15.64
C HIS A 283 4.07 -18.79 -15.34
N ASP A 284 3.80 -19.62 -16.36
CA ASP A 284 3.77 -21.07 -16.18
C ASP A 284 5.14 -21.65 -15.80
N PHE A 285 6.22 -21.13 -16.39
CA PHE A 285 7.59 -21.51 -16.04
C PHE A 285 7.92 -21.21 -14.57
N LEU A 286 7.59 -20.02 -14.08
CA LEU A 286 7.89 -19.63 -12.70
C LEU A 286 7.04 -20.42 -11.71
N TYR A 287 5.73 -20.51 -11.93
CA TYR A 287 4.79 -21.00 -10.91
C TYR A 287 4.38 -22.48 -11.05
N GLN A 288 4.71 -23.16 -12.15
CA GLN A 288 4.39 -24.59 -12.32
C GLN A 288 5.64 -25.48 -12.17
N PRO A 289 5.77 -26.25 -11.06
CA PRO A 289 6.93 -27.12 -10.80
C PRO A 289 7.26 -28.09 -11.95
N GLN A 290 6.22 -28.66 -12.56
CA GLN A 290 6.29 -29.66 -13.63
C GLN A 290 6.79 -29.12 -14.98
N TRP A 291 6.86 -27.80 -15.18
CA TRP A 291 7.24 -27.21 -16.47
C TRP A 291 8.62 -27.66 -16.93
N VAL A 292 9.60 -27.62 -16.03
CA VAL A 292 11.01 -27.97 -16.29
C VAL A 292 11.13 -29.43 -16.70
N ALA A 293 10.39 -30.34 -16.06
CA ALA A 293 10.44 -31.76 -16.37
C ALA A 293 10.00 -32.08 -17.82
N HIS A 294 9.15 -31.24 -18.41
CA HIS A 294 8.57 -31.47 -19.73
C HIS A 294 9.21 -30.66 -20.86
N HIS A 295 9.78 -29.48 -20.56
CA HIS A 295 10.22 -28.51 -21.58
C HIS A 295 11.70 -28.11 -21.48
N ASP A 296 12.42 -28.57 -20.45
CA ASP A 296 13.85 -28.25 -20.30
C ASP A 296 14.71 -29.09 -21.25
N ALA A 297 14.98 -28.53 -22.42
CA ALA A 297 15.81 -29.13 -23.46
C ALA A 297 17.17 -28.39 -23.59
N PRO A 298 18.23 -29.06 -24.09
CA PRO A 298 19.47 -28.40 -24.47
C PRO A 298 19.25 -27.45 -25.65
N LEU A 299 19.98 -26.35 -25.68
CA LEU A 299 19.87 -25.34 -26.74
C LEU A 299 20.54 -25.83 -28.05
N PRO A 300 19.89 -25.65 -29.22
CA PRO A 300 20.45 -26.08 -30.51
C PRO A 300 21.57 -25.14 -31.00
N PRO A 301 22.45 -25.57 -31.91
CA PRO A 301 23.52 -24.73 -32.47
C PRO A 301 23.04 -23.42 -33.11
N SER A 302 21.86 -23.43 -33.74
CA SER A 302 21.24 -22.26 -34.37
C SER A 302 20.93 -21.13 -33.38
N TYR A 303 20.67 -21.46 -32.12
CA TYR A 303 20.50 -20.48 -31.04
C TYR A 303 21.80 -19.68 -30.84
N TYR A 304 22.94 -20.35 -30.72
CA TYR A 304 24.23 -19.68 -30.51
C TYR A 304 24.65 -18.81 -31.70
N GLU A 305 24.27 -19.20 -32.93
CA GLU A 305 24.45 -18.35 -34.11
C GLU A 305 23.57 -17.10 -34.09
N ALA A 306 22.34 -17.20 -33.58
CA ALA A 306 21.46 -16.05 -33.37
C ALA A 306 22.02 -15.13 -32.27
N VAL A 307 22.46 -15.68 -31.12
CA VAL A 307 23.07 -14.89 -30.03
C VAL A 307 24.32 -14.15 -30.50
N ARG A 308 25.15 -14.77 -31.35
CA ARG A 308 26.35 -14.10 -31.89
C ARG A 308 25.99 -12.92 -32.81
N ARG A 309 24.92 -13.04 -33.60
CA ARG A 309 24.39 -11.92 -34.40
C ARG A 309 23.86 -10.82 -33.51
N GLU A 310 23.11 -11.16 -32.47
CA GLU A 310 22.58 -10.19 -31.51
C GLU A 310 23.70 -9.45 -30.76
N MET A 311 24.77 -10.15 -30.40
CA MET A 311 25.93 -9.50 -29.76
C MET A 311 26.58 -8.45 -30.68
N GLN A 312 26.59 -8.68 -31.99
CA GLN A 312 27.11 -7.73 -32.97
C GLN A 312 26.15 -6.54 -33.18
N THR A 313 24.84 -6.78 -33.23
CA THR A 313 23.84 -5.71 -33.35
C THR A 313 23.86 -4.81 -32.12
N CYS A 314 23.87 -5.38 -30.91
CA CYS A 314 23.99 -4.61 -29.67
C CYS A 314 25.28 -3.78 -29.64
N ALA A 315 26.41 -4.34 -30.08
CA ALA A 315 27.68 -3.60 -30.14
C ALA A 315 27.65 -2.45 -31.15
N ALA A 316 27.02 -2.64 -32.31
CA ALA A 316 26.85 -1.61 -33.32
C ALA A 316 25.92 -0.48 -32.83
N VAL A 317 24.79 -0.83 -32.21
CA VAL A 317 23.87 0.13 -31.59
C VAL A 317 24.60 0.92 -30.52
N ALA A 318 25.35 0.25 -29.64
CA ALA A 318 26.12 0.89 -28.58
C ALA A 318 27.12 1.94 -29.11
N ALA A 319 27.78 1.64 -30.24
CA ALA A 319 28.71 2.58 -30.87
C ALA A 319 28.01 3.80 -31.51
N SER A 320 26.74 3.68 -31.87
CA SER A 320 26.00 4.71 -32.63
C SER A 320 25.10 5.60 -31.79
N THR A 321 24.68 5.16 -30.59
CA THR A 321 23.71 5.89 -29.78
C THR A 321 24.40 6.90 -28.86
N PRO A 322 24.18 8.22 -29.04
CA PRO A 322 24.69 9.23 -28.12
C PRO A 322 23.96 9.14 -26.78
N MET A 323 24.71 9.13 -25.68
CA MET A 323 24.17 9.02 -24.32
C MET A 323 24.23 10.37 -23.61
N PRO A 324 23.19 10.74 -22.83
CA PRO A 324 23.22 11.94 -22.02
C PRO A 324 24.33 11.86 -20.99
N SER A 325 25.00 12.99 -20.77
CA SER A 325 26.10 13.08 -19.79
C SER A 325 25.56 13.17 -18.37
N ASP A 326 26.36 12.77 -17.38
CA ASP A 326 26.03 12.92 -15.96
C ASP A 326 25.66 14.36 -15.56
N ARG A 327 26.19 15.36 -16.27
CA ARG A 327 25.86 16.77 -16.04
C ARG A 327 24.43 17.09 -16.48
N GLU A 328 23.99 16.55 -17.60
CA GLU A 328 22.64 16.74 -18.13
C GLU A 328 21.61 16.02 -17.25
N LEU A 329 21.90 14.79 -16.84
CA LEU A 329 21.06 14.04 -15.90
C LEU A 329 20.91 14.79 -14.57
N TYR A 330 22.02 15.32 -14.03
CA TYR A 330 22.00 16.10 -12.80
C TYR A 330 21.26 17.44 -12.97
N ALA A 331 21.40 18.11 -14.11
CA ALA A 331 20.67 19.35 -14.39
C ALA A 331 19.15 19.10 -14.44
N ALA A 332 18.70 18.06 -15.14
CA ALA A 332 17.29 17.66 -15.16
C ALA A 332 16.76 17.32 -13.76
N GLN A 333 17.57 16.67 -12.93
CA GLN A 333 17.23 16.39 -11.54
C GLN A 333 17.11 17.68 -10.69
N GLN A 334 17.98 18.67 -10.92
CA GLN A 334 17.91 19.96 -10.23
C GLN A 334 16.67 20.76 -10.62
N GLU A 335 16.30 20.76 -11.90
CA GLU A 335 15.06 21.39 -12.37
C GLU A 335 13.83 20.74 -11.72
N ARG A 336 13.81 19.40 -11.64
CA ARG A 336 12.74 18.67 -10.93
C ARG A 336 12.69 19.01 -9.43
N ARG A 337 13.84 19.15 -8.78
CA ARG A 337 13.92 19.51 -7.36
C ARG A 337 13.33 20.89 -7.09
N ALA A 338 13.37 21.80 -8.05
CA ALA A 338 12.80 23.13 -7.93
C ALA A 338 11.26 23.15 -7.94
N LEU A 339 10.61 22.09 -8.46
CA LEU A 339 9.16 21.97 -8.50
C LEU A 339 8.59 21.47 -7.15
N PRO A 340 7.41 21.97 -6.72
CA PRO A 340 6.67 21.41 -5.59
C PRO A 340 6.40 19.91 -5.77
N VAL A 341 6.43 19.15 -4.67
CA VAL A 341 6.30 17.67 -4.69
C VAL A 341 5.10 17.19 -5.53
N MET A 342 3.93 17.83 -5.36
CA MET A 342 2.69 17.47 -6.06
C MET A 342 2.66 17.83 -7.55
N GLU A 343 3.55 18.72 -8.01
CA GLU A 343 3.59 19.23 -9.38
C GLU A 343 4.67 18.55 -10.24
N ARG A 344 5.45 17.63 -9.66
CA ARG A 344 6.51 16.92 -10.37
C ARG A 344 5.89 15.90 -11.33
N PRO A 345 6.24 15.91 -12.63
CA PRO A 345 5.75 14.90 -13.55
C PRO A 345 6.27 13.50 -13.16
N PRO A 346 5.47 12.44 -13.36
CA PRO A 346 5.92 11.08 -13.16
C PRO A 346 7.06 10.75 -14.13
N GLN A 347 8.13 10.14 -13.61
CA GLN A 347 9.25 9.72 -14.44
C GLN A 347 8.96 8.33 -14.99
N GLU A 348 8.95 8.20 -16.32
CA GLU A 348 8.99 6.91 -16.99
C GLU A 348 10.43 6.40 -16.92
N LEU A 349 10.61 5.22 -16.32
CA LEU A 349 11.87 4.50 -16.23
C LEU A 349 11.58 3.09 -16.72
N ASP A 350 12.49 2.56 -17.51
CA ASP A 350 12.46 1.22 -18.07
C ASP A 350 13.86 0.60 -17.95
N VAL A 351 14.02 -0.64 -18.43
CA VAL A 351 15.34 -1.30 -18.46
C VAL A 351 16.36 -0.62 -19.39
N GLN A 352 15.92 0.24 -20.31
CA GLN A 352 16.77 0.99 -21.24
C GLN A 352 17.16 2.39 -20.72
N ALA A 353 16.70 2.76 -19.53
CA ALA A 353 17.00 4.06 -18.95
C ALA A 353 18.50 4.26 -18.69
N VAL A 354 18.99 5.46 -19.01
CA VAL A 354 20.35 5.88 -18.70
C VAL A 354 20.41 6.35 -17.25
N LEU A 355 21.25 5.69 -16.44
CA LEU A 355 21.39 6.02 -15.03
C LEU A 355 22.61 6.93 -14.79
N PRO A 356 22.72 7.60 -13.62
CA PRO A 356 23.88 8.39 -13.28
C PRO A 356 25.16 7.54 -13.13
N GLN A 357 26.18 7.80 -13.95
CA GLN A 357 27.43 7.03 -13.99
C GLN A 357 28.23 7.18 -12.69
N LYS A 358 28.21 8.34 -12.05
CA LYS A 358 28.80 8.54 -10.71
C LYS A 358 28.24 7.61 -9.64
N VAL A 359 26.97 7.22 -9.74
CA VAL A 359 26.30 6.39 -8.74
C VAL A 359 26.45 4.91 -9.07
N TRP A 360 26.34 4.55 -10.35
CA TRP A 360 26.18 3.17 -10.81
C TRP A 360 27.34 2.64 -11.67
N GLY A 361 28.33 3.45 -12.03
CA GLY A 361 29.50 2.99 -12.78
C GLY A 361 29.16 2.42 -14.16
N GLU A 362 29.66 1.23 -14.49
CA GLU A 362 29.47 0.59 -15.81
C GLU A 362 28.01 0.20 -16.06
N VAL A 363 27.30 -0.27 -15.03
CA VAL A 363 25.88 -0.70 -15.14
C VAL A 363 24.92 0.48 -15.30
N ALA A 364 25.42 1.71 -15.23
CA ALA A 364 24.66 2.91 -15.52
C ALA A 364 24.18 2.95 -16.98
N SER A 365 24.95 2.34 -17.89
CA SER A 365 24.60 2.29 -19.30
C SER A 365 23.66 1.11 -19.61
N PRO A 366 22.53 1.35 -20.30
CA PRO A 366 21.64 0.28 -20.76
C PRO A 366 22.34 -0.69 -21.74
N GLN A 367 23.35 -0.19 -22.46
CA GLN A 367 24.17 -0.97 -23.37
C GLN A 367 25.02 -2.00 -22.62
N ALA A 368 25.66 -1.63 -21.50
CA ALA A 368 26.43 -2.59 -20.69
C ALA A 368 25.53 -3.64 -20.02
N ARG A 369 24.34 -3.25 -19.55
CA ARG A 369 23.36 -4.20 -18.99
C ARG A 369 22.89 -5.19 -20.06
N THR A 370 22.52 -4.69 -21.24
CA THR A 370 22.13 -5.52 -22.39
C THR A 370 23.26 -6.43 -22.86
N GLN A 371 24.50 -5.94 -22.90
CA GLN A 371 25.67 -6.76 -23.22
C GLN A 371 25.86 -7.90 -22.21
N THR A 372 25.66 -7.64 -20.91
CA THR A 372 25.72 -8.67 -19.88
C THR A 372 24.64 -9.73 -20.10
N LEU A 373 23.40 -9.34 -20.40
CA LEU A 373 22.33 -10.28 -20.73
C LEU A 373 22.71 -11.17 -21.92
N VAL A 374 23.13 -10.58 -23.04
CA VAL A 374 23.47 -11.33 -24.27
C VAL A 374 24.69 -12.24 -24.04
N GLN A 375 25.65 -11.80 -23.23
CA GLN A 375 26.78 -12.64 -22.80
C GLN A 375 26.31 -13.84 -21.99
N LEU A 376 25.40 -13.68 -21.03
CA LEU A 376 24.85 -14.78 -20.24
C LEU A 376 24.00 -15.73 -21.09
N LYS A 377 23.21 -15.19 -22.02
CA LYS A 377 22.50 -15.98 -23.05
C LYS A 377 23.46 -16.86 -23.86
N SER A 378 24.65 -16.35 -24.23
CA SER A 378 25.66 -17.14 -24.93
C SER A 378 26.24 -18.30 -24.11
N GLN A 379 26.20 -18.19 -22.77
CA GLN A 379 26.69 -19.20 -21.82
C GLN A 379 25.60 -20.19 -21.41
N ALA A 380 24.34 -19.88 -21.69
CA ALA A 380 23.21 -20.75 -21.39
C ALA A 380 23.34 -22.08 -22.14
N LYS A 381 22.99 -23.17 -21.45
CA LYS A 381 23.00 -24.54 -21.98
C LYS A 381 21.60 -25.08 -22.19
N LYS A 382 20.62 -24.52 -21.47
CA LYS A 382 19.26 -25.02 -21.39
C LYS A 382 18.23 -23.92 -21.65
N VAL A 383 17.07 -24.32 -22.15
CA VAL A 383 15.93 -23.42 -22.39
C VAL A 383 15.47 -22.73 -21.11
N SER A 384 15.44 -23.44 -19.98
CA SER A 384 15.05 -22.88 -18.67
C SER A 384 15.91 -21.68 -18.27
N GLN A 385 17.22 -21.70 -18.53
CA GLN A 385 18.12 -20.59 -18.22
C GLN A 385 17.78 -19.36 -19.05
N VAL A 386 17.50 -19.53 -20.35
CA VAL A 386 17.17 -18.40 -21.24
C VAL A 386 15.84 -17.76 -20.85
N ILE A 387 14.83 -18.57 -20.55
CA ILE A 387 13.53 -18.07 -20.05
C ILE A 387 13.68 -17.40 -18.68
N GLY A 388 14.53 -17.94 -17.80
CA GLY A 388 14.85 -17.31 -16.52
C GLY A 388 15.46 -15.92 -16.69
N LEU A 389 16.41 -15.75 -17.62
CA LEU A 389 16.99 -14.45 -17.95
C LEU A 389 15.93 -13.46 -18.49
N ASP A 390 15.07 -13.91 -19.40
CA ASP A 390 13.99 -13.08 -19.95
C ASP A 390 12.95 -12.71 -18.88
N ALA A 391 12.66 -13.63 -17.95
CA ALA A 391 11.77 -13.40 -16.83
C ALA A 391 12.32 -12.33 -15.88
N VAL A 392 13.63 -12.36 -15.58
CA VAL A 392 14.30 -11.33 -14.77
C VAL A 392 14.19 -9.96 -15.45
N ARG A 393 14.50 -9.87 -16.75
CA ARG A 393 14.42 -8.58 -17.48
C ARG A 393 13.00 -8.02 -17.50
N ALA A 394 12.00 -8.85 -17.80
CA ALA A 394 10.59 -8.43 -17.79
C ALA A 394 10.13 -8.00 -16.40
N LEU A 395 10.62 -8.65 -15.35
CA LEU A 395 10.32 -8.31 -13.97
C LEU A 395 10.92 -6.95 -13.59
N ILE A 396 12.19 -6.72 -13.94
CA ILE A 396 12.85 -5.44 -13.67
C ILE A 396 12.20 -4.33 -14.47
N ASP A 397 11.77 -4.57 -15.71
CA ASP A 397 11.01 -3.61 -16.49
C ASP A 397 9.69 -3.23 -15.80
N GLN A 398 8.98 -4.21 -15.26
CA GLN A 398 7.76 -3.95 -14.51
C GLN A 398 8.00 -3.11 -13.25
N VAL A 399 9.01 -3.46 -12.44
CA VAL A 399 9.31 -2.73 -11.21
C VAL A 399 9.86 -1.34 -11.54
N ALA A 400 10.69 -1.25 -12.57
CA ALA A 400 11.20 0.00 -13.10
C ALA A 400 10.07 0.87 -13.66
N GLY A 401 8.96 0.33 -14.13
CA GLY A 401 7.78 1.08 -14.59
C GLY A 401 6.79 1.49 -13.49
N ASP A 402 6.90 0.95 -12.27
CA ASP A 402 5.94 1.22 -11.19
C ASP A 402 6.13 2.63 -10.61
N VAL A 403 5.34 3.59 -11.10
CA VAL A 403 5.37 5.01 -10.69
C VAL A 403 5.13 5.25 -9.21
N ARG A 404 4.64 4.25 -8.46
CA ARG A 404 4.47 4.33 -7.00
C ARG A 404 5.78 4.28 -6.24
N VAL A 405 6.79 3.64 -6.82
CA VAL A 405 8.13 3.55 -6.25
C VAL A 405 8.92 4.80 -6.65
N LEU A 406 9.65 5.39 -5.70
CA LEU A 406 10.41 6.62 -5.97
C LEU A 406 11.50 6.38 -7.03
N PRO A 407 11.79 7.36 -7.92
CA PRO A 407 12.72 7.16 -9.03
C PRO A 407 14.10 6.62 -8.64
N PRO A 408 14.77 7.09 -7.57
CA PRO A 408 16.09 6.55 -7.21
C PRO A 408 16.08 5.09 -6.74
N VAL A 409 14.94 4.59 -6.27
CA VAL A 409 14.76 3.17 -5.92
C VAL A 409 14.54 2.34 -7.19
N ARG A 410 13.76 2.86 -8.15
CA ARG A 410 13.60 2.26 -9.48
C ARG A 410 14.92 2.18 -10.23
N GLU A 411 15.74 3.23 -10.17
CA GLU A 411 17.11 3.22 -10.69
C GLU A 411 17.95 2.10 -10.06
N ALA A 412 17.83 1.87 -8.75
CA ALA A 412 18.54 0.81 -8.06
C ALA A 412 18.12 -0.58 -8.52
N PHE A 413 16.83 -0.80 -8.82
CA PHE A 413 16.36 -2.06 -9.38
C PHE A 413 16.85 -2.29 -10.81
N VAL A 414 16.86 -1.24 -11.64
CA VAL A 414 17.44 -1.31 -12.98
C VAL A 414 18.94 -1.58 -12.92
N ALA A 415 19.66 -0.97 -11.98
CA ALA A 415 21.08 -1.23 -11.77
C ALA A 415 21.35 -2.67 -11.29
N LEU A 416 20.48 -3.24 -10.46
CA LEU A 416 20.57 -4.60 -9.91
C LEU A 416 20.34 -5.72 -10.95
N GLU A 417 19.84 -5.39 -12.14
CA GLU A 417 19.55 -6.36 -13.21
C GLU A 417 20.71 -7.35 -13.48
N PRO A 418 21.97 -6.91 -13.68
CA PRO A 418 23.08 -7.82 -13.98
C PRO A 418 23.35 -8.85 -12.87
N ALA A 419 23.29 -8.46 -11.59
CA ALA A 419 23.43 -9.41 -10.48
C ALA A 419 22.31 -10.47 -10.48
N LEU A 420 21.07 -10.07 -10.73
CA LEU A 420 19.92 -10.99 -10.80
C LEU A 420 19.99 -11.92 -12.02
N LEU A 421 20.48 -11.43 -13.17
CA LEU A 421 20.72 -12.25 -14.35
C LEU A 421 21.79 -13.32 -14.11
N ARG A 422 22.87 -13.00 -13.39
CA ARG A 422 23.90 -13.98 -13.02
C ARG A 422 23.34 -15.05 -12.08
N LEU A 423 22.54 -14.65 -11.10
CA LEU A 423 21.85 -15.59 -10.21
C LEU A 423 20.93 -16.53 -11.00
N ALA A 424 20.17 -16.01 -11.98
CA ALA A 424 19.28 -16.79 -12.84
C ALA A 424 19.97 -17.90 -13.64
N MET A 425 21.28 -17.79 -13.89
CA MET A 425 22.04 -18.85 -14.56
C MET A 425 22.19 -20.10 -13.69
N SER A 426 22.26 -19.92 -12.37
CA SER A 426 22.39 -21.00 -11.38
C SER A 426 21.03 -21.50 -10.90
N ASP A 427 20.08 -20.59 -10.67
CA ASP A 427 18.70 -20.89 -10.31
C ASP A 427 17.75 -20.12 -11.25
N PRO A 428 17.31 -20.71 -12.37
CA PRO A 428 16.46 -20.01 -13.34
C PRO A 428 15.05 -19.66 -12.84
N ARG A 429 14.59 -20.28 -11.74
CA ARG A 429 13.21 -20.17 -11.25
C ARG A 429 13.09 -19.42 -9.94
N PHE A 430 14.18 -18.89 -9.41
CA PHE A 430 14.22 -18.19 -8.13
C PHE A 430 13.15 -17.09 -7.97
N MET A 431 12.81 -16.39 -9.06
CA MET A 431 11.76 -15.35 -9.05
C MET A 431 10.36 -15.90 -8.82
N GLY A 432 10.12 -17.19 -9.06
CA GLY A 432 8.84 -17.86 -8.76
C GLY A 432 8.70 -18.26 -7.29
N ASP A 433 9.80 -18.32 -6.54
CA ASP A 433 9.82 -18.66 -5.13
C ASP A 433 9.69 -17.40 -4.26
N GLU A 434 8.55 -17.27 -3.58
CA GLU A 434 8.27 -16.13 -2.69
C GLU A 434 9.25 -16.05 -1.49
N THR A 435 9.93 -17.15 -1.15
CA THR A 435 10.89 -17.19 -0.04
C THR A 435 12.33 -16.91 -0.47
N HIS A 436 12.59 -16.79 -1.78
CA HIS A 436 13.95 -16.63 -2.28
C HIS A 436 14.58 -15.29 -1.84
N PRO A 437 15.81 -15.27 -1.30
CA PRO A 437 16.44 -14.06 -0.75
C PRO A 437 16.52 -12.88 -1.73
N ALA A 438 16.90 -13.13 -2.98
CA ALA A 438 16.99 -12.09 -4.00
C ALA A 438 15.63 -11.44 -4.31
N ARG A 439 14.54 -12.22 -4.32
CA ARG A 439 13.19 -11.70 -4.50
C ARG A 439 12.75 -10.91 -3.28
N ARG A 440 12.97 -11.46 -2.08
CA ARG A 440 12.70 -10.78 -0.81
C ARG A 440 13.45 -9.45 -0.69
N LEU A 441 14.69 -9.37 -1.20
CA LEU A 441 15.47 -8.13 -1.22
C LEU A 441 14.77 -7.03 -2.02
N VAL A 442 14.36 -7.33 -3.25
CA VAL A 442 13.63 -6.38 -4.11
C VAL A 442 12.31 -5.98 -3.45
N GLU A 443 11.53 -6.95 -2.96
CA GLU A 443 10.24 -6.70 -2.32
C GLU A 443 10.38 -5.85 -1.05
N SER A 444 11.38 -6.10 -0.22
CA SER A 444 11.60 -5.38 1.04
C SER A 444 12.09 -3.95 0.80
N ILE A 445 12.98 -3.74 -0.18
CA ILE A 445 13.40 -2.39 -0.59
C ILE A 445 12.21 -1.60 -1.13
N ALA A 446 11.40 -2.20 -2.00
CA ALA A 446 10.21 -1.55 -2.55
C ALA A 446 9.21 -1.20 -1.43
N GLN A 447 8.92 -2.15 -0.54
CA GLN A 447 8.02 -1.94 0.60
C GLN A 447 8.51 -0.81 1.51
N ARG A 448 9.80 -0.80 1.88
CA ARG A 448 10.39 0.23 2.74
C ARG A 448 10.33 1.61 2.07
N SER A 449 10.47 1.67 0.74
CA SER A 449 10.45 2.94 0.01
C SER A 449 9.14 3.72 0.15
N PHE A 450 8.01 3.03 0.40
CA PHE A 450 6.71 3.68 0.59
C PHE A 450 6.60 4.51 1.88
N LYS A 451 7.56 4.42 2.81
CA LYS A 451 7.66 5.32 3.97
C LYS A 451 7.93 6.78 3.54
N TYR A 452 8.45 6.99 2.32
CA TYR A 452 8.92 8.29 1.85
C TYR A 452 8.08 8.82 0.68
N ASN A 453 7.76 10.11 0.72
CA ASN A 453 6.98 10.80 -0.32
C ASN A 453 7.82 11.73 -1.20
N ASP A 454 9.07 12.01 -0.82
CA ASP A 454 9.95 12.93 -1.54
C ASP A 454 11.37 12.34 -1.65
N GLU A 455 11.82 12.13 -2.88
CA GLU A 455 13.16 11.61 -3.19
C GLU A 455 14.30 12.59 -2.84
N PHE A 456 13.99 13.84 -2.53
CA PHE A 456 14.96 14.86 -2.13
C PHE A 456 15.00 15.13 -0.62
N SER A 457 14.19 14.41 0.17
CA SER A 457 14.19 14.50 1.63
C SER A 457 15.48 13.94 2.22
N LYS A 458 15.86 14.41 3.42
CA LYS A 458 17.07 13.94 4.10
C LYS A 458 16.91 12.49 4.58
N GLU A 459 15.70 12.17 5.03
CA GLU A 459 15.29 10.86 5.51
C GLU A 459 15.37 9.84 4.37
N PHE A 460 14.88 10.18 3.17
CA PHE A 460 15.03 9.32 2.01
C PHE A 460 16.49 9.12 1.59
N ALA A 461 17.31 10.19 1.64
CA ALA A 461 18.73 10.08 1.32
C ALA A 461 19.48 9.11 2.24
N GLN A 462 19.10 9.04 3.52
CA GLN A 462 19.65 8.08 4.50
C GLN A 462 19.21 6.64 4.20
N PHE A 463 17.99 6.45 3.69
CA PHE A 463 17.48 5.15 3.28
C PHE A 463 18.13 4.62 1.99
N ILE A 464 18.25 5.46 0.95
CA ILE A 464 18.67 5.01 -0.39
C ILE A 464 20.17 4.72 -0.49
N GLU A 465 21.02 5.38 0.29
CA GLU A 465 22.47 5.21 0.18
C GLU A 465 22.97 3.81 0.61
N PRO A 466 22.47 3.22 1.73
CA PRO A 466 22.69 1.80 2.02
C PRO A 466 22.22 0.86 0.91
N VAL A 467 21.05 1.12 0.32
CA VAL A 467 20.51 0.31 -0.79
C VAL A 467 21.44 0.39 -2.02
N ARG A 468 21.89 1.59 -2.40
CA ARG A 468 22.86 1.79 -3.49
C ARG A 468 24.16 1.04 -3.26
N ARG A 469 24.65 1.03 -2.02
CA ARG A 469 25.85 0.28 -1.64
C ARG A 469 25.67 -1.21 -1.86
N VAL A 470 24.58 -1.79 -1.36
CA VAL A 470 24.25 -3.22 -1.52
C VAL A 470 24.18 -3.60 -3.00
N VAL A 471 23.48 -2.81 -3.82
CA VAL A 471 23.37 -3.09 -5.26
C VAL A 471 24.74 -3.06 -5.94
N ARG A 472 25.58 -2.05 -5.64
CA ARG A 472 26.96 -1.98 -6.19
C ARG A 472 27.82 -3.16 -5.75
N GLU A 473 27.70 -3.59 -4.50
CA GLU A 473 28.45 -4.73 -3.97
C GLU A 473 28.04 -6.04 -4.65
N LEU A 474 26.74 -6.26 -4.84
CA LEU A 474 26.18 -7.40 -5.58
C LEU A 474 26.59 -7.38 -7.06
N ASP A 475 26.57 -6.22 -7.72
CA ASP A 475 26.98 -6.11 -9.13
C ASP A 475 28.48 -6.33 -9.33
N ALA A 476 29.31 -5.94 -8.36
CA ALA A 476 30.75 -6.16 -8.38
C ALA A 476 31.10 -7.66 -8.19
N GLN A 477 30.23 -8.43 -7.53
CA GLN A 477 30.38 -9.86 -7.37
C GLN A 477 29.93 -10.62 -8.64
N LYS A 478 30.86 -11.34 -9.27
CA LYS A 478 30.56 -12.10 -10.50
C LYS A 478 29.79 -13.39 -10.24
N ASP A 479 30.00 -14.01 -9.08
CA ASP A 479 29.41 -15.29 -8.71
C ASP A 479 28.50 -15.14 -7.48
N ALA A 480 27.72 -14.05 -7.42
CA ALA A 480 26.80 -13.78 -6.32
C ALA A 480 25.77 -14.92 -6.19
N THR A 481 25.65 -15.46 -4.99
CA THR A 481 24.76 -16.57 -4.64
C THR A 481 23.56 -16.09 -3.85
N ALA A 482 22.51 -16.92 -3.73
CA ALA A 482 21.35 -16.61 -2.89
C ALA A 482 21.72 -16.23 -1.43
N HIS A 483 22.83 -16.78 -0.91
CA HIS A 483 23.32 -16.44 0.43
C HIS A 483 23.87 -15.01 0.51
N ASP A 484 24.52 -14.50 -0.54
CA ASP A 484 25.02 -13.12 -0.58
C ASP A 484 23.85 -12.12 -0.57
N PHE A 485 22.78 -12.41 -1.33
CA PHE A 485 21.54 -11.63 -1.28
C PHE A 485 20.89 -11.66 0.10
N ASP A 486 20.87 -12.81 0.79
CA ASP A 486 20.31 -12.96 2.13
C ASP A 486 21.11 -12.15 3.17
N ASN A 487 22.45 -12.22 3.10
CA ASN A 487 23.33 -11.46 4.00
C ASN A 487 23.11 -9.94 3.87
N HIS A 488 23.01 -9.44 2.64
CA HIS A 488 22.72 -8.03 2.42
C HIS A 488 21.28 -7.64 2.81
N LEU A 489 20.30 -8.52 2.61
CA LEU A 489 18.93 -8.30 3.07
C LEU A 489 18.88 -8.19 4.60
N GLN A 490 19.54 -9.10 5.32
CA GLN A 490 19.59 -9.08 6.79
C GLN A 490 20.27 -7.81 7.33
N ASP A 491 21.36 -7.34 6.70
CA ASP A 491 22.02 -6.08 7.07
C ASP A 491 21.10 -4.87 6.87
N LEU A 492 20.29 -4.84 5.80
CA LEU A 492 19.29 -3.79 5.60
C LEU A 492 18.14 -3.88 6.59
N GLU A 493 17.56 -5.08 6.79
CA GLU A 493 16.45 -5.31 7.74
C GLU A 493 16.86 -4.91 9.16
N SER A 494 18.05 -5.30 9.62
CA SER A 494 18.57 -4.92 10.94
C SER A 494 18.69 -3.40 11.10
N ARG A 495 19.17 -2.68 10.08
CA ARG A 495 19.26 -1.21 10.12
C ARG A 495 17.89 -0.55 10.18
N TRP A 496 16.92 -1.07 9.42
CA TRP A 496 15.55 -0.53 9.43
C TRP A 496 14.86 -0.78 10.76
N GLU A 497 15.07 -1.94 11.39
CA GLU A 497 14.56 -2.24 12.73
C GLU A 497 15.14 -1.30 13.79
N GLU A 498 16.44 -1.03 13.75
CA GLU A 498 17.09 -0.05 14.63
C GLU A 498 16.52 1.37 14.45
N GLU A 499 16.31 1.79 13.21
CA GLU A 499 15.69 3.08 12.87
C GLU A 499 14.26 3.17 13.43
N ASP A 500 13.43 2.15 13.19
CA ASP A 500 12.03 2.14 13.62
C ASP A 500 11.88 2.10 15.15
N GLN A 501 12.79 1.40 15.85
CA GLN A 501 12.86 1.40 17.31
C GLN A 501 13.23 2.79 17.85
N SER A 502 14.19 3.45 17.21
CA SER A 502 14.62 4.82 17.56
C SER A 502 13.52 5.86 17.31
N ASP A 503 12.84 5.79 16.17
CA ASP A 503 11.71 6.65 15.81
C ASP A 503 10.56 6.48 16.82
N SER A 504 10.22 5.23 17.13
CA SER A 504 9.17 4.89 18.09
C SER A 504 9.49 5.38 19.51
N ALA A 505 10.75 5.24 19.94
CA ALA A 505 11.19 5.73 21.25
C ALA A 505 11.14 7.26 21.32
N SER A 506 11.60 7.94 20.26
CA SER A 506 11.56 9.40 20.14
C SER A 506 10.13 9.93 20.16
N HIS A 507 9.21 9.28 19.43
CA HIS A 507 7.79 9.63 19.41
C HIS A 507 7.14 9.47 20.79
N LYS A 508 7.39 8.34 21.48
CA LYS A 508 6.89 8.10 22.85
C LYS A 508 7.40 9.14 23.83
N ASN A 509 8.69 9.49 23.76
CA ASN A 509 9.27 10.53 24.62
C ASN A 509 8.68 11.91 24.33
N GLY A 510 8.44 12.24 23.05
CA GLY A 510 7.75 13.45 22.63
C GLY A 510 6.35 13.56 23.25
N LEU A 511 5.54 12.51 23.09
CA LEU A 511 4.20 12.44 23.68
C LEU A 511 4.21 12.56 25.21
N GLN A 512 5.17 11.91 25.88
CA GLN A 512 5.33 12.02 27.34
C GLN A 512 5.67 13.44 27.77
N SER A 513 6.53 14.14 27.03
CA SER A 513 6.88 15.53 27.36
C SER A 513 5.69 16.49 27.16
N ILE A 514 4.87 16.27 26.13
CA ILE A 514 3.61 17.01 25.93
C ILE A 514 2.62 16.70 27.05
N HIS A 515 2.42 15.43 27.42
CA HIS A 515 1.53 15.05 28.53
C HIS A 515 1.99 15.68 29.84
N PHE A 516 3.29 15.61 30.13
CA PHE A 516 3.86 16.22 31.32
C PHE A 516 3.67 17.74 31.35
N ALA A 517 3.86 18.42 30.20
CA ALA A 517 3.60 19.86 30.08
C ALA A 517 2.12 20.20 30.32
N HIS A 518 1.21 19.39 29.78
CA HIS A 518 -0.23 19.54 29.96
C HIS A 518 -0.66 19.29 31.41
N ASP A 519 -0.17 18.22 32.04
CA ASP A 519 -0.44 17.90 33.45
C ASP A 519 0.07 19.01 34.39
N ARG A 520 1.24 19.56 34.07
CA ARG A 520 1.80 20.70 34.81
C ARG A 520 0.93 21.95 34.65
N GLN A 521 0.43 22.24 33.45
CA GLN A 521 -0.47 23.36 33.22
C GLN A 521 -1.81 23.17 33.95
N ALA A 522 -2.42 21.98 33.85
CA ALA A 522 -3.65 21.66 34.56
C ALA A 522 -3.50 21.74 36.08
N LEU A 523 -2.33 21.37 36.61
CA LEU A 523 -2.00 21.54 38.03
C LEU A 523 -1.85 23.03 38.38
N ALA A 524 -1.18 23.82 37.55
CA ALA A 524 -1.05 25.26 37.72
C ALA A 524 -2.43 25.94 37.73
N ASP A 525 -3.33 25.58 36.80
CA ASP A 525 -4.69 26.12 36.73
C ASP A 525 -5.52 25.75 37.97
N LYS A 526 -5.40 24.50 38.46
CA LYS A 526 -6.06 24.08 39.72
C LYS A 526 -5.54 24.87 40.92
N VAL A 527 -4.23 25.12 40.96
CA VAL A 527 -3.59 25.88 42.04
C VAL A 527 -4.00 27.35 41.97
N ALA A 528 -3.99 27.96 40.78
CA ALA A 528 -4.46 29.33 40.56
C ALA A 528 -5.93 29.49 40.93
N TRP A 529 -6.80 28.56 40.51
CA TRP A 529 -8.20 28.52 40.94
C TRP A 529 -8.35 28.35 42.46
N GLY A 530 -7.53 27.51 43.09
CA GLY A 530 -7.49 27.38 44.55
C GLY A 530 -7.09 28.67 45.27
N PHE A 531 -6.17 29.47 44.68
CA PHE A 531 -5.81 30.79 45.18
C PHE A 531 -6.91 31.84 44.95
N SER A 532 -7.71 31.74 43.89
CA SER A 532 -8.79 32.71 43.64
C SER A 532 -9.99 32.54 44.58
N LEU A 533 -10.18 31.35 45.15
CA LEU A 533 -11.21 31.09 46.17
C LEU A 533 -10.82 31.59 47.58
N ARG A 534 -9.60 32.08 47.78
CA ARG A 534 -9.09 32.53 49.07
C ARG A 534 -9.34 34.03 49.29
N SER A 535 -10.07 34.36 50.35
CA SER A 535 -10.47 35.74 50.69
C SER A 535 -9.31 36.65 51.12
N ASP A 536 -8.17 36.09 51.46
CA ASP A 536 -6.90 36.79 51.77
C ASP A 536 -6.16 37.32 50.52
N VAL A 537 -6.56 36.89 49.31
CA VAL A 537 -5.88 37.24 48.05
C VAL A 537 -6.45 38.54 47.41
N GLU A 538 -7.64 39.00 47.81
CA GLU A 538 -8.27 40.24 47.29
C GLU A 538 -7.48 41.52 47.58
N GLY A 539 -6.57 41.53 48.58
CA GLY A 539 -5.73 42.67 48.95
C GLY A 539 -4.30 42.63 48.44
N ALA A 540 -3.91 41.62 47.65
CA ALA A 540 -2.52 41.38 47.26
C ALA A 540 -2.02 42.40 46.19
N PRO A 541 -0.74 42.80 46.22
CA PRO A 541 -0.15 43.68 45.21
C PRO A 541 -0.28 43.11 43.79
N LYS A 542 -0.49 43.98 42.79
CA LYS A 542 -0.67 43.59 41.37
C LYS A 542 0.40 42.63 40.84
N ILE A 543 1.66 42.81 41.24
CA ILE A 543 2.79 41.94 40.85
C ILE A 543 2.62 40.49 41.30
N VAL A 544 1.97 40.27 42.45
CA VAL A 544 1.71 38.93 43.02
C VAL A 544 0.51 38.29 42.32
N LEU A 545 -0.51 39.08 41.98
CA LEU A 545 -1.66 38.62 41.21
C LEU A 545 -1.24 38.25 39.77
N ASP A 546 -0.40 39.06 39.12
CA ASP A 546 0.16 38.73 37.81
C ASP A 546 1.01 37.45 37.86
N PHE A 547 1.80 37.24 38.93
CA PHE A 547 2.57 36.01 39.12
C PHE A 547 1.69 34.76 39.36
N LEU A 548 0.55 34.91 40.04
CA LEU A 548 -0.35 33.79 40.38
C LEU A 548 -1.29 33.38 39.25
N TYR A 549 -1.65 34.31 38.36
CA TYR A 549 -2.70 34.10 37.35
C TYR A 549 -2.22 34.21 35.90
N ASN A 550 -0.97 34.61 35.65
CA ASN A 550 -0.42 34.77 34.31
C ASN A 550 0.74 33.76 34.12
N THR A 551 0.42 32.59 33.58
CA THR A 551 1.38 31.56 33.12
C THR A 551 1.04 31.10 31.72
#